data_AF-A0A8T5KHN0-F1
#
_entry.id   AF-A0A8T5KHN0-F1
#
_cell.length_a   1.000
_cell.length_b   1.000
_cell.length_c   1.000
_cell.angle_alpha   90.00
_cell.angle_beta   90.00
_cell.angle_gamma   90.00
#
_symmetry.space_group_name_H-M   'P 1'
#
loop_
_entity.id
_entity.type
_entity.pdbx_description
1 polymer ?
#
loop_
_entity_poly.entity_id
_entity_poly.type
_entity_poly.pdbx_seq_one_letter_code
_entity_poly.pdbx_strand_id
1 'polypeptide(L)' 'MDPKHAIVRIPGNMYTSCLSEHPLHHTVNLKKAREQHAKYCETLSEPGLEVIHGPRD' A
#
# COMPACT_ATOMS: atom_id res chain seq x y z
N MET A 1 13.76 -23.50 -0.30
CA MET A 1 13.93 -22.16 -0.90
C MET A 1 13.67 -21.16 0.21
N ASP A 2 14.51 -20.13 0.33
CA ASP A 2 14.25 -19.05 1.28
C ASP A 2 12.96 -18.31 0.88
N PRO A 3 12.14 -17.86 1.85
CA PRO A 3 10.95 -17.07 1.55
C PRO A 3 11.35 -15.80 0.80
N LYS A 4 10.56 -15.43 -0.22
CA LYS A 4 10.72 -14.15 -0.90
C LYS A 4 10.09 -13.07 -0.03
N HIS A 5 10.77 -11.94 0.10
CA HIS A 5 10.32 -10.86 0.97
C HIS A 5 9.72 -9.73 0.15
N ALA A 6 8.69 -9.08 0.69
CA ALA A 6 8.09 -7.85 0.16
C ALA A 6 8.15 -6.76 1.22
N ILE A 7 8.81 -5.64 0.92
CA ILE A 7 8.85 -4.47 1.79
C ILE A 7 7.75 -3.52 1.37
N VAL A 8 6.85 -3.17 2.29
CA VAL A 8 5.67 -2.34 2.01
C VAL A 8 5.56 -1.18 2.99
N ARG A 9 4.83 -0.13 2.59
CA ARG A 9 4.54 1.01 3.45
C ARG A 9 3.10 1.45 3.26
N ILE A 10 2.37 1.57 4.37
CA ILE A 10 0.97 1.98 4.36
C ILE A 10 0.82 3.41 3.81
N PRO A 11 -0.25 3.72 3.06
CA PRO A 11 -0.59 5.09 2.69
C PRO A 11 -0.65 6.04 3.89
N GLY A 12 0.27 7.01 3.86
CA GLY A 12 0.42 8.08 4.84
C GLY A 12 -0.74 9.08 4.84
N ASN A 13 -0.75 10.02 5.80
CA ASN A 13 -1.86 10.97 5.92
C ASN A 13 -1.92 11.99 4.76
N MET A 14 -0.78 12.26 4.12
CA MET A 14 -0.68 13.16 2.97
C MET A 14 -0.91 12.46 1.62
N TYR A 15 -1.38 11.21 1.62
CA TYR A 15 -1.56 10.43 0.39
C TYR A 15 -2.50 11.10 -0.63
N THR A 16 -3.52 11.84 -0.17
CA THR A 16 -4.45 12.60 -1.03
C THR A 16 -3.83 13.86 -1.62
N SER A 17 -2.64 14.26 -1.17
CA SER A 17 -1.86 15.39 -1.68
C SER A 17 -0.64 14.93 -2.48
N CYS A 18 -0.61 13.66 -2.90
CA CYS A 18 0.49 13.14 -3.69
C CYS A 18 0.55 13.83 -5.06
N LEU A 19 1.74 13.91 -5.63
CA LEU A 19 1.91 14.41 -6.99
C LEU A 19 1.26 13.44 -7.96
N SER A 20 0.32 13.93 -8.76
CA SER A 20 -0.40 13.14 -9.76
C SER A 20 -0.84 14.00 -10.92
N GLU A 21 -0.65 13.50 -12.14
CA GLU A 21 -1.18 14.11 -13.37
C GLU A 21 -2.59 13.59 -13.72
N HIS A 22 -3.13 12.69 -12.89
CA HIS A 22 -4.42 12.07 -13.19
C HIS A 22 -5.57 13.09 -13.00
N PRO A 23 -6.46 13.31 -13.99
CA PRO A 23 -7.50 14.33 -13.91
C PRO A 23 -8.50 14.12 -12.76
N LEU A 24 -8.70 12.87 -12.35
CA LEU A 24 -9.53 12.52 -11.19
C LEU A 24 -8.75 12.43 -9.87
N HIS A 25 -7.55 13.00 -9.76
CA HIS A 25 -6.75 12.98 -8.52
C HIS A 25 -7.56 13.46 -7.29
N HIS A 26 -8.42 14.46 -7.48
CA HIS A 26 -9.30 14.99 -6.43
C HIS A 26 -10.30 13.96 -5.85
N THR A 27 -10.48 12.80 -6.50
CA THR A 27 -11.36 11.71 -6.05
C THR A 27 -10.65 10.68 -5.16
N VAL A 28 -9.35 10.82 -4.94
CA VAL A 28 -8.57 9.90 -4.10
C VAL A 28 -9.12 9.89 -2.67
N ASN A 29 -9.38 8.69 -2.15
CA ASN A 29 -9.91 8.48 -0.81
C ASN A 29 -8.91 7.67 0.03
N LEU A 30 -8.40 8.27 1.10
CA LEU A 30 -7.39 7.66 1.97
C LEU A 30 -7.87 6.36 2.64
N LYS A 31 -9.14 6.30 3.06
CA LYS A 31 -9.70 5.10 3.68
C LYS A 31 -9.69 3.94 2.68
N LYS A 32 -10.19 4.17 1.47
CA LYS A 32 -10.20 3.19 0.39
C LYS A 32 -8.78 2.76 -0.01
N ALA A 33 -7.84 3.70 -0.07
CA ALA A 33 -6.43 3.38 -0.36
C ALA A 33 -5.81 2.45 0.70
N ARG A 34 -6.14 2.64 1.99
CA ARG A 34 -5.70 1.77 3.07
C ARG A 34 -6.34 0.39 3.01
N GLU A 35 -7.63 0.30 2.70
CA GLU A 35 -8.35 -0.96 2.47
C GLU A 35 -7.72 -1.74 1.30
N GLN A 36 -7.44 -1.05 0.19
CA GLN A 36 -6.75 -1.61 -0.97
C GLN A 36 -5.34 -2.08 -0.63
N HIS A 37 -4.58 -1.31 0.15
CA HIS A 37 -3.25 -1.70 0.61
C HIS A 37 -3.31 -2.95 1.50
N ALA A 38 -4.27 -3.05 2.41
CA ALA A 38 -4.46 -4.24 3.24
C ALA A 38 -4.71 -5.49 2.38
N LYS A 39 -5.62 -5.38 1.39
CA LYS A 39 -5.90 -6.47 0.44
C LYS A 39 -4.65 -6.86 -0.37
N TYR A 40 -3.87 -5.88 -0.80
CA TYR A 40 -2.60 -6.11 -1.48
C TYR A 40 -1.61 -6.90 -0.62
N CYS A 41 -1.42 -6.53 0.65
CA CYS A 41 -0.55 -7.26 1.57
C CYS A 41 -1.03 -8.70 1.83
N GLU A 42 -2.34 -8.91 1.99
CA GLU A 42 -2.91 -10.25 2.09
C GLU A 42 -2.55 -11.10 0.85
N THR A 43 -2.80 -10.57 -0.35
CA THR A 43 -2.50 -11.26 -1.61
C THR A 43 -1.01 -11.53 -1.81
N LEU A 44 -0.12 -10.69 -1.27
CA LEU A 44 1.32 -10.99 -1.25
C LEU A 44 1.66 -12.14 -0.30
N SER A 45 1.02 -12.20 0.88
CA SER A 45 1.30 -13.23 1.87
C SER A 45 0.75 -14.62 1.50
N GLU A 46 -0.37 -14.68 0.76
CA GLU A 46 -1.01 -15.92 0.29
C GLU A 46 -0.05 -16.91 -0.43
N PRO A 47 0.75 -16.48 -1.43
CA PRO A 47 1.75 -17.35 -2.09
C PRO A 47 3.02 -17.58 -1.27
N GLY A 48 3.09 -17.12 -0.01
CA GLY A 48 4.20 -17.35 0.91
C GLY A 48 5.30 -16.28 0.88
N LEU A 49 5.00 -15.05 0.45
CA LEU A 49 5.93 -13.93 0.66
C LEU A 49 5.85 -13.44 2.10
N GLU A 50 7.00 -13.17 2.70
CA GLU A 50 7.07 -12.46 3.97
C GLU A 50 6.89 -10.95 3.74
N VAL A 51 5.84 -10.38 4.30
CA VAL A 51 5.53 -8.95 4.17
C VAL A 51 6.15 -8.18 5.34
N ILE A 52 7.14 -7.36 5.04
CA ILE A 52 7.84 -6.51 6.01
C ILE A 52 7.26 -5.08 5.92
N HIS A 53 6.62 -4.64 7.00
CA HIS A 53 6.04 -3.31 7.08
C HIS A 53 7.07 -2.28 7.53
N GLY A 54 7.37 -1.30 6.68
CA GLY A 54 8.14 -0.12 7.05
C GLY A 54 7.34 0.84 7.96
N PRO A 55 8.02 1.77 8.64
CA PRO A 55 7.36 2.76 9.46
C PRO A 55 6.40 3.60 8.62
N ARG A 56 5.21 3.87 9.17
CA ARG A 56 4.41 4.99 8.67
C ARG A 56 5.18 6.27 9.01
N ASP A 57 5.13 7.22 8.08
CA ASP A 57 5.62 8.60 8.23
C ASP A 57 5.51 9.14 9.66
#